data_AF-A0A1B8FX88-F1
#
_entry.id   AF-A0A1B8FX88-F1
#
_cell.length_a   1.000
_cell.length_b   1.000
_cell.length_c   1.000
_cell.angle_alpha   90.00
_cell.angle_beta   90.00
_cell.angle_gamma   90.00
#
_symmetry.space_group_name_H-M   'P 1'
#
loop_
_entity.id
_entity.type
_entity.pdbx_description
1 polymer ?
#
loop_
_entity_poly.entity_id
_entity_poly.type
_entity_poly.pdbx_seq_one_letter_code
_entity_poly.pdbx_strand_id
1 'polypeptide(L)'
;MASRPTGHVGHFTVVLRVICRMHFVRGEGRLGSLGVDDYITMVCIAILLLTCILVSIGSHHGLGRHMASLDPPDIVEALKWNAIISSILIWSFSLPKFAIIAILKRILDYGRKTTILFWALALSSQACILATSVWWFKQCTPVKYGWDRSIDGHCAPVKVMADLGYFTSAYSAFLDLFFALYPIPLIMRLNMPFKSRIAVSIGSGSVG
;
A
#
# COMPACT_ATOMS: atom_id res chain seq x y z
N MET A 1 14.60 31.40 6.16
CA MET A 1 13.18 31.68 6.47
C MET A 1 12.33 31.33 5.25
N ALA A 2 11.64 30.18 5.29
CA ALA A 2 10.45 29.87 4.50
C ALA A 2 9.97 28.46 4.90
N SER A 3 9.55 28.33 6.16
CA SER A 3 8.86 27.15 6.68
C SER A 3 7.48 27.11 6.03
N ARG A 4 7.36 26.40 4.89
CA ARG A 4 6.05 26.23 4.24
C ARG A 4 5.15 25.36 5.13
N PRO A 5 3.90 25.76 5.39
CA PRO A 5 2.97 25.04 6.26
C PRO A 5 2.29 23.89 5.48
N THR A 6 3.08 23.00 4.87
CA THR A 6 2.55 21.85 4.10
C THR A 6 2.12 20.68 4.99
N GLY A 7 2.51 20.67 6.27
CA GLY A 7 2.12 19.64 7.23
C GLY A 7 0.61 19.59 7.47
N HIS A 8 -0.06 20.73 7.71
CA HIS A 8 -1.49 20.72 8.03
C HIS A 8 -2.38 20.24 6.87
N VAL A 9 -2.00 20.56 5.63
CA VAL A 9 -2.82 20.25 4.44
C VAL A 9 -2.91 18.74 4.23
N GLY A 10 -1.80 18.01 4.39
CA GLY A 10 -1.77 16.55 4.22
C GLY A 10 -2.60 15.79 5.26
N HIS A 11 -2.61 16.25 6.51
CA HIS A 11 -3.40 15.62 7.58
C HIS A 11 -4.90 15.78 7.33
N PHE A 12 -5.34 16.95 6.85
CA PHE A 12 -6.74 17.20 6.53
C PHE A 12 -7.23 16.38 5.32
N THR A 13 -6.46 16.25 4.24
CA THR A 13 -6.89 15.44 3.09
C THR A 13 -6.99 13.96 3.44
N VAL A 14 -6.08 13.45 4.28
CA VAL A 14 -6.06 12.05 4.71
C VAL A 14 -7.24 11.77 5.65
N VAL A 15 -7.47 12.62 6.64
CA VAL A 15 -8.63 12.50 7.55
C VAL A 15 -9.94 12.65 6.77
N LEU A 16 -10.02 13.54 5.78
CA LEU A 16 -11.21 13.71 4.94
C LEU A 16 -11.47 12.47 4.07
N ARG A 17 -10.43 11.85 3.48
CA ARG A 17 -10.59 10.58 2.73
C ARG A 17 -11.05 9.43 3.63
N VAL A 18 -10.60 9.41 4.88
CA VAL A 18 -11.00 8.42 5.90
C VAL A 18 -12.44 8.62 6.33
N ILE A 19 -12.83 9.85 6.67
CA ILE A 19 -14.19 10.19 7.08
C ILE A 19 -15.15 9.93 5.92
N CYS A 20 -14.83 10.35 4.68
CA CYS A 20 -15.67 10.05 3.53
C CYS A 20 -15.84 8.54 3.29
N ARG A 21 -14.78 7.73 3.40
CA ARG A 21 -14.90 6.27 3.19
C ARG A 21 -15.56 5.55 4.36
N MET A 22 -15.29 5.94 5.61
CA MET A 22 -15.97 5.39 6.78
C MET A 22 -17.45 5.78 6.82
N HIS A 23 -17.80 7.00 6.39
CA HIS A 23 -19.20 7.42 6.25
C HIS A 23 -19.89 6.79 5.05
N PHE A 24 -19.20 6.52 3.94
CA PHE A 24 -19.78 5.73 2.85
C PHE A 24 -20.06 4.28 3.28
N VAL A 25 -19.12 3.64 3.98
CA VAL A 25 -19.30 2.27 4.51
C VAL A 25 -20.36 2.20 5.61
N ARG A 26 -20.54 3.26 6.41
CA ARG A 26 -21.58 3.33 7.46
C ARG A 26 -22.96 3.81 6.97
N GLY A 27 -23.00 4.66 5.93
CA GLY A 27 -24.22 5.30 5.43
C GLY A 27 -25.12 4.36 4.63
N GLU A 28 -24.53 3.34 4.02
CA GLU A 28 -25.28 2.29 3.33
C GLU A 28 -25.69 1.23 4.35
N GLY A 29 -26.72 1.56 5.16
CA GLY A 29 -27.28 0.76 6.27
C GLY A 29 -27.77 -0.65 5.89
N ARG A 30 -26.85 -1.48 5.41
CA ARG A 30 -27.06 -2.79 4.77
C ARG A 30 -26.10 -3.85 5.27
N LEU A 31 -25.57 -3.72 6.49
CA LEU A 31 -24.88 -4.81 7.16
C LEU A 31 -25.69 -5.33 8.35
N GLY A 32 -26.60 -6.25 8.04
CA GLY A 32 -26.77 -7.39 8.92
C GLY A 32 -25.46 -8.17 8.93
N SER A 33 -24.93 -8.48 10.12
CA SER A 33 -23.69 -9.23 10.37
C SER A 33 -22.45 -8.75 9.60
N LEU A 34 -21.57 -8.00 10.28
CA LEU A 34 -20.20 -7.74 9.82
C LEU A 34 -19.53 -9.07 9.41
N GLY A 35 -19.17 -9.19 8.13
CA GLY A 35 -18.41 -10.33 7.64
C GLY A 35 -16.96 -10.23 8.11
N VAL A 36 -16.26 -11.36 8.16
CA VAL A 36 -14.81 -11.40 8.46
C VAL A 36 -14.03 -10.54 7.44
N ASP A 37 -14.49 -10.46 6.19
CA ASP A 37 -13.88 -9.64 5.13
C ASP A 37 -13.88 -8.12 5.44
N ASP A 38 -14.95 -7.62 6.08
CA ASP A 38 -15.07 -6.21 6.46
C ASP A 38 -14.07 -5.85 7.56
N TYR A 39 -13.84 -6.77 8.50
CA TYR A 39 -12.84 -6.59 9.55
C TYR A 39 -11.42 -6.55 8.99
N ILE A 40 -11.08 -7.45 8.07
CA ILE A 40 -9.77 -7.45 7.39
C ILE A 40 -9.55 -6.12 6.67
N THR A 41 -10.57 -5.63 5.96
CA THR A 41 -10.50 -4.34 5.24
C THR A 41 -10.32 -3.16 6.19
N MET A 42 -11.03 -3.14 7.33
CA MET A 42 -10.85 -2.10 8.36
C MET A 42 -9.43 -2.10 8.95
N VAL A 43 -8.88 -3.29 9.22
CA VAL A 43 -7.49 -3.44 9.71
C VAL A 43 -6.48 -2.95 8.67
N CYS A 44 -6.70 -3.25 7.38
CA CYS A 44 -5.87 -2.73 6.29
C CYS A 44 -5.83 -1.19 6.31
N ILE A 45 -7.00 -0.56 6.41
CA ILE A 45 -7.13 0.90 6.43
C ILE A 45 -6.42 1.49 7.66
N ALA A 46 -6.58 0.87 8.84
CA ALA A 46 -5.91 1.35 10.05
C ALA A 46 -4.37 1.30 9.93
N ILE A 47 -3.81 0.22 9.39
CA ILE A 47 -2.37 0.06 9.19
C ILE A 47 -1.84 1.05 8.14
N LEU A 48 -2.58 1.26 7.05
CA LEU A 48 -2.25 2.27 6.05
C LEU A 48 -2.19 3.67 6.67
N LEU A 49 -3.13 4.01 7.55
CA LEU A 49 -3.14 5.29 8.25
C LEU A 49 -1.96 5.47 9.18
N LEU A 50 -1.63 4.45 9.97
CA LEU A 50 -0.46 4.46 10.83
C LEU A 50 0.82 4.71 10.00
N THR A 51 0.93 4.03 8.85
CA THR A 51 2.06 4.19 7.95
C THR A 51 2.15 5.62 7.40
N CYS A 52 1.03 6.21 7.00
CA CYS A 52 0.98 7.60 6.55
C CYS A 52 1.41 8.59 7.64
N ILE A 53 0.97 8.40 8.88
CA ILE A 53 1.35 9.25 10.02
C ILE A 53 2.86 9.19 10.25
N LEU A 54 3.44 8.00 10.25
CA LEU A 54 4.88 7.80 10.43
C LEU A 54 5.69 8.45 9.30
N VAL A 55 5.25 8.32 8.04
CA VAL A 55 5.85 9.00 6.90
C VAL A 55 5.79 10.52 7.06
N SER A 56 4.65 11.07 7.49
CA SER A 56 4.52 12.50 7.77
C SER A 56 5.52 12.98 8.83
N ILE A 57 5.64 12.26 9.95
CA ILE A 57 6.61 12.59 11.01
C ILE A 57 8.05 12.51 10.47
N GLY A 58 8.37 11.47 9.69
CA GLY A 58 9.67 11.33 9.05
C GLY A 58 9.97 12.48 8.09
N SER A 59 9.00 12.90 7.28
CA SER A 59 9.17 14.02 6.35
C SER A 59 9.44 15.34 7.06
N HIS A 60 8.92 15.53 8.28
CA HIS A 60 9.21 16.69 9.10
C HIS A 60 10.67 16.70 9.60
N HIS A 61 11.26 15.52 9.81
CA HIS A 61 12.69 15.34 10.10
C HIS A 61 13.56 15.35 8.83
N GLY A 62 12.98 15.71 7.68
CA GLY A 62 13.69 15.86 6.41
C GLY A 62 13.78 14.60 5.56
N LEU A 63 13.02 13.55 5.89
CA LEU A 63 12.84 12.40 5.01
C LEU A 63 12.27 12.84 3.64
N GLY A 64 13.00 12.57 2.56
CA GLY A 64 12.64 12.97 1.19
C GLY A 64 13.21 14.32 0.72
N ARG A 65 13.92 15.07 1.58
CA ARG A 65 14.69 16.26 1.15
C ARG A 65 16.01 15.84 0.53
N HIS A 66 16.56 16.69 -0.35
CA HIS A 66 17.84 16.41 -0.98
C HIS A 66 18.94 16.37 0.09
N MET A 67 19.77 15.32 0.10
CA MET A 67 20.77 15.10 1.16
C MET A 67 21.75 16.26 1.31
N ALA A 68 21.98 17.06 0.25
CA ALA A 68 22.86 18.24 0.31
C ALA A 68 22.25 19.44 1.07
N SER A 69 20.99 19.38 1.49
CA SER A 69 20.27 20.47 2.16
C SER A 69 20.02 20.24 3.66
N LEU A 70 20.57 19.15 4.21
CA LEU A 70 20.40 18.74 5.61
C LEU A 70 21.73 18.72 6.33
N ASP A 71 21.70 19.05 7.63
CA ASP A 71 22.84 18.87 8.51
C ASP A 71 23.15 17.37 8.69
N PRO A 72 24.43 16.98 8.81
CA PRO A 72 24.86 15.58 8.95
C PRO A 72 24.11 14.75 10.03
N PRO A 73 23.82 15.28 11.26
CA PRO A 73 23.09 14.51 12.27
C PRO A 73 21.64 14.23 11.88
N ASP A 74 20.97 15.14 11.17
CA ASP A 74 19.58 14.98 10.75
C ASP A 74 19.42 13.90 9.68
N ILE A 75 20.46 13.70 8.85
CA ILE A 75 20.51 12.63 7.84
C ILE A 75 20.47 11.26 8.50
N VAL A 76 21.24 11.06 9.58
CA VAL A 76 21.29 9.77 10.30
C VAL A 76 19.91 9.45 10.88
N GLU A 77 19.26 10.43 11.50
CA GLU A 77 17.94 10.25 12.10
C GLU A 77 16.86 10.00 11.04
N ALA A 78 16.89 10.73 9.92
CA ALA A 78 16.01 10.50 8.79
C ALA A 78 16.15 9.08 8.22
N LEU A 79 17.37 8.55 8.11
CA LEU A 79 17.59 7.18 7.62
C LEU A 79 17.08 6.10 8.59
N LYS A 80 17.18 6.32 9.91
CA LYS A 80 16.57 5.43 10.91
C LYS A 80 15.05 5.42 10.79
N TRP A 81 14.42 6.59 10.68
CA TRP A 81 12.97 6.69 10.46
C TRP A 81 12.56 6.01 9.15
N ASN A 82 13.34 6.18 8.08
CA ASN A 82 13.10 5.51 6.81
C ASN A 82 13.06 3.98 6.97
N ALA A 83 14.03 3.41 7.69
CA ALA A 83 14.08 1.97 7.95
C ALA A 83 12.81 1.45 8.66
N ILE A 84 12.38 2.14 9.72
CA ILE A 84 11.17 1.79 10.48
C ILE A 84 9.93 1.87 9.58
N ILE A 85 9.81 2.97 8.82
CA ILE A 85 8.72 3.22 7.89
C ILE A 85 8.67 2.14 6.80
N SER A 86 9.82 1.79 6.21
CA SER A 86 9.91 0.73 5.19
C SER A 86 9.42 -0.61 5.72
N SER A 87 9.76 -1.00 6.95
CA SER A 87 9.29 -2.25 7.56
C SER A 87 7.76 -2.31 7.68
N ILE A 88 7.12 -1.19 7.99
CA ILE A 88 5.66 -1.11 8.14
C ILE A 88 4.98 -1.02 6.76
N LEU A 89 5.57 -0.28 5.81
CA LEU A 89 5.09 -0.14 4.44
C LEU A 89 4.92 -1.48 3.72
N ILE A 90 5.80 -2.44 3.98
CA ILE A 90 5.72 -3.78 3.39
C ILE A 90 4.36 -4.44 3.68
N TRP A 91 3.84 -4.29 4.89
CA TRP A 91 2.53 -4.83 5.28
C TRP A 91 1.38 -4.08 4.60
N SER A 92 1.52 -2.76 4.46
CA SER A 92 0.56 -1.89 3.76
C SER A 92 0.37 -2.25 2.28
N PHE A 93 1.40 -2.77 1.60
CA PHE A 93 1.28 -3.26 0.22
C PHE A 93 0.73 -4.70 0.10
N SER A 94 0.76 -5.46 1.21
CA SER A 94 0.38 -6.87 1.22
C SER A 94 -1.10 -7.08 1.55
N LEU A 95 -1.53 -6.43 2.62
CA LEU A 95 -2.84 -6.64 3.23
C LEU A 95 -4.01 -6.37 2.26
N PRO A 96 -3.99 -5.30 1.43
CA PRO A 96 -5.06 -5.05 0.47
C PRO A 96 -5.24 -6.17 -0.56
N LYS A 97 -4.14 -6.80 -1.01
CA LYS A 97 -4.21 -7.90 -1.99
C LYS A 97 -4.92 -9.12 -1.41
N PHE A 98 -4.60 -9.47 -0.17
CA PHE A 98 -5.27 -10.58 0.53
C PHE A 98 -6.76 -10.28 0.76
N ALA A 99 -7.11 -9.05 1.11
CA ALA A 99 -8.50 -8.63 1.25
C ALA A 99 -9.26 -8.76 -0.08
N ILE A 100 -8.67 -8.29 -1.19
CA ILE A 100 -9.27 -8.40 -2.52
C ILE A 100 -9.48 -9.86 -2.92
N ILE A 101 -8.50 -10.74 -2.68
CA ILE A 101 -8.63 -12.17 -2.99
C ILE A 101 -9.73 -12.84 -2.15
N ALA A 102 -9.85 -12.49 -0.86
CA ALA A 102 -10.92 -13.00 0.00
C ALA A 102 -12.30 -12.56 -0.50
N ILE A 103 -12.45 -11.28 -0.85
CA ILE A 103 -13.68 -10.71 -1.41
C ILE A 103 -14.01 -11.37 -2.76
N LEU A 104 -13.05 -11.47 -3.67
CA LEU A 104 -13.24 -12.12 -4.98
C LEU A 104 -13.66 -13.58 -4.82
N LYS A 105 -13.08 -14.31 -3.87
CA LYS A 105 -13.47 -15.68 -3.56
C LYS A 105 -14.91 -15.75 -3.07
N ARG A 106 -15.34 -14.83 -2.20
CA ARG A 106 -16.71 -14.79 -1.69
C ARG A 106 -17.75 -14.44 -2.76
N ILE A 107 -17.41 -13.55 -3.71
CA ILE A 107 -18.34 -13.09 -4.76
C ILE A 107 -18.44 -14.10 -5.90
N LEU A 108 -17.31 -14.62 -6.38
CA LEU A 108 -17.25 -15.42 -7.60
C LEU A 108 -17.25 -16.94 -7.34
N ASP A 109 -17.02 -17.35 -6.09
CA ASP A 109 -16.94 -18.74 -5.62
C ASP A 109 -16.20 -19.67 -6.61
N TYR A 110 -15.02 -19.24 -7.05
CA TYR A 110 -14.22 -20.01 -8.01
C TYR A 110 -13.55 -21.23 -7.35
N GLY A 111 -13.32 -22.27 -8.15
CA GLY A 111 -12.77 -23.54 -7.68
C GLY A 111 -11.42 -23.45 -6.94
N ARG A 112 -11.10 -24.50 -6.17
CA ARG A 112 -9.90 -24.56 -5.31
C ARG A 112 -8.60 -24.24 -6.05
N LYS A 113 -8.47 -24.65 -7.32
CA LYS A 113 -7.27 -24.39 -8.16
C LYS A 113 -7.02 -22.89 -8.36
N THR A 114 -8.07 -22.13 -8.68
CA THR A 114 -7.98 -20.67 -8.87
C THR A 114 -7.68 -19.95 -7.55
N THR A 115 -8.24 -20.44 -6.44
CA THR A 115 -7.86 -19.93 -5.10
C THR A 115 -6.36 -20.08 -4.85
N ILE A 116 -5.82 -21.28 -5.06
CA ILE A 116 -4.40 -21.54 -4.81
C ILE A 116 -3.52 -20.63 -5.69
N LEU A 117 -3.89 -20.45 -6.97
CA LEU A 117 -3.18 -19.54 -7.87
C LEU A 117 -3.19 -18.09 -7.38
N PHE A 118 -4.33 -17.56 -6.94
CA PHE A 118 -4.41 -16.17 -6.49
C PHE A 118 -3.63 -15.92 -5.21
N TRP A 119 -3.72 -16.84 -4.25
CA TRP A 119 -2.91 -16.79 -3.04
C TRP A 119 -1.42 -16.93 -3.36
N ALA A 120 -1.04 -17.80 -4.30
CA ALA A 120 0.34 -17.92 -4.75
C ALA A 120 0.86 -16.64 -5.41
N LEU A 121 0.05 -15.95 -6.23
CA LEU A 121 0.41 -14.67 -6.85
C LEU A 121 0.55 -13.53 -5.82
N ALA A 122 -0.31 -13.49 -4.81
CA ALA A 122 -0.16 -12.53 -3.72
C ALA A 122 1.10 -12.80 -2.89
N LEU A 123 1.37 -14.07 -2.58
CA LEU A 123 2.57 -14.48 -1.84
C LEU A 123 3.85 -14.24 -2.63
N SER A 124 3.86 -14.46 -3.95
CA SER A 124 5.02 -14.17 -4.79
C SER A 124 5.31 -12.67 -4.83
N SER A 125 4.27 -11.83 -4.97
CA SER A 125 4.41 -10.37 -4.87
C SER A 125 5.02 -9.96 -3.53
N GLN A 126 4.52 -10.55 -2.45
CA GLN A 126 5.01 -10.27 -1.11
C GLN A 126 6.48 -10.67 -0.94
N ALA A 127 6.86 -11.84 -1.47
CA ALA A 127 8.23 -12.31 -1.44
C ALA A 127 9.18 -11.35 -2.19
N CYS A 128 8.79 -10.82 -3.36
CA CYS A 128 9.59 -9.84 -4.11
C CYS A 128 9.79 -8.53 -3.32
N ILE A 129 8.73 -8.02 -2.67
CA ILE A 129 8.80 -6.82 -1.84
C ILE A 129 9.72 -7.04 -0.63
N LEU A 130 9.60 -8.19 0.03
CA LEU A 130 10.45 -8.56 1.16
C LEU A 130 11.92 -8.70 0.73
N ALA A 131 12.19 -9.36 -0.40
CA ALA A 131 13.54 -9.52 -0.93
C ALA A 131 14.19 -8.17 -1.22
N THR A 132 13.46 -7.26 -1.88
CA THR A 132 13.94 -5.89 -2.16
C THR A 132 14.20 -5.11 -0.86
N SER A 133 13.34 -5.28 0.15
CA SER A 133 13.51 -4.63 1.45
C SER A 133 14.72 -5.16 2.22
N VAL A 134 14.94 -6.47 2.23
CA VAL A 134 16.13 -7.09 2.83
C VAL A 134 17.39 -6.62 2.10
N TRP A 135 17.34 -6.57 0.77
CA TRP A 135 18.44 -6.08 -0.05
C TRP A 135 18.77 -4.62 0.27
N TRP A 136 17.78 -3.75 0.47
CA TRP A 136 17.97 -2.37 0.93
C TRP A 136 18.77 -2.28 2.24
N PHE A 137 18.46 -3.13 3.23
CA PHE A 137 19.22 -3.19 4.48
C PHE A 137 20.63 -3.78 4.31
N LYS A 138 20.81 -4.71 3.39
CA LYS A 138 22.08 -5.40 3.13
C LYS A 138 22.94 -4.74 2.07
N GLN A 139 22.50 -3.62 1.48
CA GLN A 139 23.20 -2.97 0.39
C GLN A 139 24.58 -2.43 0.79
N CYS A 140 24.82 -2.19 2.08
CA CYS A 140 26.09 -1.70 2.60
C CYS A 140 26.71 -2.69 3.60
N THR A 141 28.03 -2.82 3.54
CA THR A 141 28.83 -3.62 4.46
C THR A 141 29.90 -2.71 5.09
N PRO A 142 29.87 -2.45 6.41
CA PRO A 142 28.84 -2.86 7.38
C PRO A 142 27.50 -2.12 7.18
N VAL A 143 26.38 -2.70 7.64
CA VAL A 143 25.03 -2.11 7.50
C VAL A 143 24.97 -0.69 8.10
N LYS A 144 25.75 -0.45 9.16
CA LYS A 144 25.90 0.87 9.80
C LYS A 144 26.41 1.95 8.84
N TYR A 145 27.19 1.59 7.83
CA TYR A 145 27.68 2.51 6.79
C TYR A 145 26.55 3.11 5.94
N GLY A 146 25.39 2.45 5.90
CA GLY A 146 24.22 2.97 5.20
C GLY A 146 23.71 4.29 5.79
N TRP A 147 23.76 4.45 7.12
CA TRP A 147 23.30 5.65 7.82
C TRP A 147 24.42 6.48 8.46
N ASP A 148 25.58 5.89 8.74
CA ASP A 148 26.74 6.56 9.31
C ASP A 148 27.94 6.44 8.37
N ARG A 149 28.20 7.50 7.61
CA ARG A 149 29.29 7.58 6.63
C ARG A 149 30.67 7.82 7.26
N SER A 150 30.75 7.99 8.59
CA SER A 150 32.03 8.18 9.28
C SER A 150 32.83 6.89 9.45
N ILE A 151 32.20 5.74 9.23
CA ILE A 151 32.79 4.40 9.36
C ILE A 151 33.30 3.95 7.99
N ASP A 152 34.44 3.25 7.92
CA ASP A 152 34.89 2.63 6.67
C ASP A 152 33.93 1.51 6.22
N GLY A 153 33.50 1.58 4.96
CA GLY A 153 32.57 0.62 4.38
C GLY A 153 32.38 0.78 2.88
N HIS A 154 31.80 -0.23 2.26
CA HIS A 154 31.39 -0.19 0.87
C HIS A 154 29.87 -0.38 0.74
N CYS A 155 29.28 0.16 -0.31
CA CYS A 155 27.89 -0.14 -0.69
C CYS A 155 27.85 -0.71 -2.11
N ALA A 156 26.89 -1.60 -2.34
CA ALA A 156 26.55 -2.10 -3.66
C ALA A 156 26.14 -0.96 -4.60
N PRO A 157 26.28 -1.13 -5.93
CA PRO A 157 25.92 -0.11 -6.89
C PRO A 157 24.43 0.24 -6.80
N VAL A 158 24.12 1.54 -6.79
CA VAL A 158 22.74 2.06 -6.75
C VAL A 158 21.87 1.50 -7.88
N LYS A 159 22.49 1.19 -9.03
CA LYS A 159 21.82 0.59 -10.18
C LYS A 159 21.10 -0.72 -9.84
N VAL A 160 21.72 -1.59 -9.03
CA VAL A 160 21.12 -2.88 -8.65
C VAL A 160 19.87 -2.66 -7.80
N MET A 161 19.90 -1.69 -6.89
CA MET A 161 18.73 -1.35 -6.07
C MET A 161 17.60 -0.77 -6.91
N ALA A 162 17.94 0.10 -7.87
CA ALA A 162 16.98 0.72 -8.78
C ALA A 162 16.29 -0.32 -9.65
N ASP A 163 17.05 -1.23 -10.28
CA ASP A 163 16.51 -2.27 -11.15
C ASP A 163 15.57 -3.21 -10.37
N LEU A 164 15.95 -3.63 -9.16
CA LEU A 164 15.08 -4.45 -8.29
C LEU A 164 13.82 -3.71 -7.83
N GLY A 165 13.93 -2.42 -7.52
CA GLY A 165 12.80 -1.57 -7.17
C GLY A 165 11.81 -1.41 -8.32
N TYR A 166 12.31 -1.16 -9.54
CA TYR A 166 11.47 -1.07 -10.75
C TYR A 166 10.78 -2.39 -11.05
N PHE A 167 11.50 -3.52 -10.99
CA PHE A 167 10.90 -4.83 -11.23
C PHE A 167 9.79 -5.15 -10.23
N THR A 168 10.07 -4.97 -8.94
CA THR A 168 9.12 -5.29 -7.86
C THR A 168 7.87 -4.42 -7.91
N SER A 169 8.04 -3.12 -8.17
CA SER A 169 6.93 -2.18 -8.29
C SER A 169 6.07 -2.46 -9.53
N ALA A 170 6.70 -2.72 -10.68
CA ALA A 170 5.99 -3.10 -11.90
C ALA A 170 5.21 -4.42 -11.73
N TYR A 171 5.81 -5.42 -11.10
CA TYR A 171 5.16 -6.69 -10.83
C TYR A 171 3.96 -6.54 -9.87
N SER A 172 4.10 -5.74 -8.81
CA SER A 172 2.98 -5.44 -7.91
C SER A 172 1.84 -4.74 -8.64
N ALA A 173 2.14 -3.69 -9.42
CA ALA A 173 1.14 -2.93 -10.15
C ALA A 173 0.39 -3.80 -11.18
N PHE A 174 1.11 -4.71 -11.85
CA PHE A 174 0.51 -5.68 -12.75
C PHE A 174 -0.50 -6.59 -12.04
N LEU A 175 -0.17 -7.09 -10.85
CA LEU A 175 -1.09 -7.92 -10.06
C LEU A 175 -2.32 -7.14 -9.59
N ASP A 176 -2.14 -5.88 -9.17
CA ASP A 176 -3.25 -5.02 -8.78
C ASP A 176 -4.22 -4.80 -9.96
N LEU A 177 -3.68 -4.55 -11.16
CA LEU A 177 -4.47 -4.45 -12.39
C LEU A 177 -5.15 -5.78 -12.75
N PHE A 178 -4.44 -6.89 -12.63
CA PHE A 178 -4.98 -8.23 -12.90
C PHE A 178 -6.19 -8.54 -12.00
N PHE A 179 -6.08 -8.30 -10.69
CA PHE A 179 -7.18 -8.51 -9.76
C PHE A 179 -8.36 -7.54 -9.98
N ALA A 180 -8.07 -6.29 -10.38
CA ALA A 180 -9.11 -5.33 -10.71
C ALA A 180 -9.90 -5.71 -11.98
N LEU A 181 -9.23 -6.27 -12.98
CA LEU A 181 -9.85 -6.67 -14.24
C LEU A 181 -10.52 -8.04 -14.18
N TYR A 182 -10.04 -8.95 -13.32
CA TYR A 182 -10.56 -10.32 -13.21
C TYR A 182 -12.09 -10.45 -13.07
N PRO A 183 -12.80 -9.65 -12.23
CA PRO A 183 -14.25 -9.80 -12.10
C PRO A 183 -15.04 -9.29 -13.32
N ILE A 184 -14.46 -8.41 -14.15
CA ILE A 184 -15.20 -7.71 -15.22
C ILE A 184 -15.72 -8.70 -16.29
N PRO A 185 -14.90 -9.58 -16.89
CA PRO A 185 -15.39 -10.52 -17.91
C PRO A 185 -16.40 -11.53 -17.37
N LEU A 186 -16.25 -11.94 -16.10
CA LEU A 186 -17.14 -12.91 -15.47
C LEU A 186 -18.53 -12.30 -15.21
N ILE A 187 -18.56 -11.04 -14.74
CA ILE A 187 -19.81 -10.28 -14.59
C ILE A 187 -20.46 -10.01 -15.95
N MET A 188 -19.69 -9.72 -17.00
CA MET A 188 -20.24 -9.49 -18.34
C MET A 188 -20.86 -10.75 -18.98
N ARG A 189 -20.40 -11.95 -18.59
CA ARG A 189 -21.01 -13.22 -19.04
C ARG A 189 -22.26 -13.61 -18.26
N LEU A 190 -22.43 -13.09 -17.04
CA LEU A 190 -23.65 -13.28 -16.28
C LEU A 190 -24.69 -12.32 -16.85
N ASN A 191 -25.69 -12.88 -17.54
CA ASN A 191 -26.79 -12.19 -18.23
C ASN A 191 -27.72 -11.47 -17.23
N MET A 192 -27.18 -10.55 -16.43
CA MET A 192 -27.92 -9.72 -15.50
C MET A 192 -28.74 -8.71 -16.30
N PRO A 193 -30.08 -8.66 -16.13
CA PRO A 193 -30.92 -7.71 -16.83
C PRO A 193 -30.44 -6.29 -16.55
N PHE A 194 -30.54 -5.42 -17.57
CA PHE A 194 -30.02 -4.04 -17.56
C PHE A 194 -30.43 -3.23 -16.31
N LYS A 195 -31.52 -3.61 -15.62
CA LYS A 195 -31.95 -3.05 -14.33
C LYS A 195 -30.97 -3.24 -13.17
N SER A 196 -30.22 -4.35 -13.07
CA SER A 196 -29.16 -4.52 -12.04
C SER A 196 -27.87 -3.82 -12.43
N ARG A 197 -27.59 -3.72 -13.74
CA ARG A 197 -26.48 -2.93 -14.29
C ARG A 197 -26.69 -1.44 -14.04
N ILE A 198 -27.94 -0.99 -14.22
CA ILE A 198 -28.43 0.33 -13.87
C ILE A 198 -28.48 0.51 -12.35
N ALA A 199 -28.86 -0.46 -11.51
CA ALA A 199 -28.81 -0.29 -10.05
C ALA A 199 -27.38 -0.08 -9.51
N VAL A 200 -26.38 -0.74 -10.11
CA VAL A 200 -24.95 -0.52 -9.77
C VAL A 200 -24.43 0.80 -10.34
N SER A 201 -24.91 1.26 -11.50
CA SER A 201 -24.53 2.56 -12.10
C SER A 201 -25.33 3.77 -11.58
N ILE A 202 -26.60 3.59 -11.20
CA ILE A 202 -27.52 4.59 -10.63
C ILE A 202 -27.42 4.64 -9.10
N GLY A 203 -26.99 3.57 -8.43
CA GLY A 203 -26.58 3.63 -7.02
C GLY A 203 -25.44 4.62 -6.75
N SER A 204 -24.74 5.06 -7.81
CA SER A 204 -23.73 6.13 -7.77
C SER A 204 -24.22 7.48 -8.32
N GLY A 205 -25.52 7.66 -8.61
CA GLY A 205 -26.00 8.80 -9.40
C GLY A 205 -27.41 9.33 -9.14
N SER A 206 -28.12 8.92 -8.09
CA SER A 206 -29.38 9.60 -7.73
C SER A 206 -29.72 9.51 -6.24
N VAL A 207 -29.26 10.51 -5.49
CA VAL A 207 -29.95 11.04 -4.31
C VAL A 207 -30.05 12.55 -4.53
N GLY A 208 -31.28 13.03 -4.72
CA GLY A 208 -31.66 14.45 -4.67
C GLY A 208 -31.56 15.19 -6.00
#